data_AF-A0A533VDF0-F1
#
_entry.id   AF-A0A533VDF0-F1
#
_cell.length_a   1.000
_cell.length_b   1.000
_cell.length_c   1.000
_cell.angle_alpha   90.00
_cell.angle_beta   90.00
_cell.angle_gamma   90.00
#
_symmetry.space_group_name_H-M   'P 1'
#
loop_
_entity.id
_entity.type
_entity.pdbx_description
1 polymer ?
#
loop_
_entity_poly.entity_id
_entity_poly.type
_entity_poly.pdbx_seq_one_letter_code
_entity_poly.pdbx_strand_id
1 'polypeptide(L)'
;MSDEFLKAARLEIQTELEGLDQVLMSCNNDEHVFKNSRKIESHLHKIKGLAPMMGQDKIGEVAKMSDVILLYIMDNGILSGSCKIILESV
;
A
#
# COMPACT_ATOMS: atom_id res chain seq x y z
N MET A 1 -3.82 20.87 -12.37
CA MET A 1 -5.02 20.09 -12.00
C MET A 1 -6.02 21.03 -11.36
N SER A 2 -7.32 20.74 -11.43
CA SER A 2 -8.33 21.56 -10.73
C SER A 2 -8.27 21.30 -9.22
N ASP A 3 -8.68 22.30 -8.44
CA ASP A 3 -8.74 22.18 -6.98
C ASP A 3 -9.73 21.10 -6.52
N GLU A 4 -10.81 20.88 -7.28
CA GLU A 4 -11.77 19.81 -7.02
C GLU A 4 -11.15 18.42 -7.19
N PHE A 5 -10.31 18.24 -8.22
CA PHE A 5 -9.59 16.99 -8.42
C PHE A 5 -8.63 16.72 -7.26
N LEU A 6 -7.85 17.73 -6.85
CA LEU A 6 -6.91 17.59 -5.74
C LEU A 6 -7.63 17.31 -4.41
N LYS A 7 -8.82 17.89 -4.21
CA LYS A 7 -9.67 17.61 -3.05
C LYS A 7 -10.18 16.17 -3.05
N ALA A 8 -10.67 15.68 -4.19
CA ALA A 8 -11.13 14.30 -4.33
C ALA A 8 -9.98 13.30 -4.12
N ALA A 9 -8.82 13.54 -4.76
CA ALA A 9 -7.64 12.69 -4.61
C ALA A 9 -7.15 12.60 -3.15
N ARG A 10 -7.20 13.72 -2.40
CA ARG A 10 -6.86 13.73 -0.96
C ARG A 10 -7.79 12.85 -0.13
N LEU A 11 -9.10 12.94 -0.38
CA LEU A 11 -10.09 12.11 0.32
C LEU A 11 -9.92 10.63 -0.03
N GLU A 12 -9.61 10.33 -1.29
CA GLU A 12 -9.36 8.97 -1.73
C GLU A 12 -8.10 8.39 -1.08
N ILE A 13 -6.96 9.10 -1.11
CA ILE A 13 -5.74 8.65 -0.40
C ILE A 13 -6.01 8.41 1.09
N GLN A 14 -6.75 9.30 1.75
CA GLN A 14 -7.09 9.11 3.17
C GLN A 14 -7.88 7.81 3.39
N THR A 15 -8.86 7.53 2.54
CA THR A 15 -9.64 6.29 2.59
C THR A 15 -8.76 5.06 2.37
N GLU A 16 -7.81 5.14 1.44
CA GLU A 16 -6.88 4.05 1.15
C GLU A 16 -5.88 3.81 2.30
N LEU A 17 -5.41 4.87 2.96
CA LEU A 17 -4.55 4.77 4.14
C LEU A 17 -5.27 4.13 5.33
N GLU A 18 -6.52 4.51 5.59
CA GLU A 18 -7.34 3.92 6.66
C GLU A 18 -7.63 2.44 6.38
N GLY A 19 -7.97 2.09 5.13
CA GLY A 19 -8.16 0.70 4.73
C GLY A 19 -6.88 -0.13 4.84
N LEU A 20 -5.74 0.43 4.42
CA LEU A 20 -4.44 -0.19 4.53
C LEU A 20 -4.08 -0.49 5.98
N ASP A 21 -4.23 0.49 6.87
CA ASP A 21 -3.96 0.35 8.31
C ASP A 21 -4.81 -0.77 8.94
N GLN A 22 -6.11 -0.81 8.64
CA GLN A 22 -7.00 -1.87 9.11
C GLN A 22 -6.56 -3.28 8.66
N VAL A 23 -6.10 -3.41 7.42
CA VAL A 23 -5.60 -4.69 6.91
C VAL A 23 -4.28 -5.06 7.59
N LEU A 24 -3.36 -4.10 7.77
CA LEU A 24 -2.07 -4.31 8.40
C LEU A 24 -2.19 -4.68 9.89
N MET A 25 -3.13 -4.09 10.63
CA MET A 25 -3.43 -4.48 12.02
C MET A 25 -3.85 -5.94 12.18
N SER A 26 -4.35 -6.58 11.12
CA SER A 26 -4.66 -8.01 11.11
C SER A 26 -3.44 -8.92 10.83
N CYS A 27 -2.31 -8.34 10.44
CA CYS A 27 -1.10 -9.05 10.04
C CYS A 27 -0.08 -9.16 11.19
N ASN A 28 0.07 -10.36 11.75
CA ASN A 28 0.98 -10.63 12.87
C ASN A 28 2.14 -11.58 12.52
N ASN A 29 2.13 -12.11 11.29
CA ASN A 29 3.12 -13.05 10.77
C ASN A 29 3.10 -13.04 9.23
N ASP A 30 4.09 -13.70 8.62
CA ASP A 30 4.27 -13.75 7.17
C ASP A 30 3.07 -14.41 6.45
N GLU A 31 2.39 -15.36 7.10
CA GLU A 31 1.21 -16.02 6.54
C GLU A 31 0.01 -15.06 6.45
N HIS A 32 -0.17 -14.18 7.44
CA HIS A 32 -1.21 -13.16 7.38
C HIS A 32 -0.94 -12.14 6.26
N VAL A 33 0.32 -11.75 6.08
CA VAL A 33 0.71 -10.88 4.95
C VAL A 33 0.44 -11.57 3.62
N PHE A 34 0.82 -12.84 3.46
CA PHE A 34 0.52 -13.58 2.23
C PHE A 34 -1.00 -13.65 1.97
N LYS A 35 -1.81 -14.01 2.98
CA LYS A 35 -3.27 -14.09 2.85
C LYS A 35 -3.93 -12.75 2.52
N ASN A 36 -3.37 -11.64 3.01
CA ASN A 36 -3.89 -10.30 2.78
C ASN A 36 -3.18 -9.55 1.64
N SER A 37 -2.16 -10.14 1.00
CA SER A 37 -1.26 -9.48 0.05
C SER A 37 -1.98 -8.71 -1.05
N ARG A 38 -3.02 -9.31 -1.65
CA ARG A 38 -3.85 -8.64 -2.67
C ARG A 38 -4.62 -7.42 -2.16
N LYS A 39 -5.07 -7.43 -0.91
CA LYS A 39 -5.77 -6.28 -0.31
C LYS A 39 -4.78 -5.16 0.00
N ILE A 40 -3.63 -5.51 0.58
CA ILE A 40 -2.55 -4.55 0.88
C ILE A 40 -2.07 -3.91 -0.43
N GLU A 41 -1.84 -4.71 -1.47
CA GLU A 41 -1.40 -4.23 -2.79
C GLU A 41 -2.42 -3.27 -3.40
N SER A 42 -3.72 -3.60 -3.37
CA SER A 42 -4.76 -2.72 -3.91
C SER A 42 -4.74 -1.31 -3.31
N HIS A 43 -4.51 -1.18 -2.00
CA HIS A 43 -4.42 0.12 -1.34
C HIS A 43 -3.14 0.87 -1.78
N LEU A 44 -1.99 0.18 -1.74
CA LEU A 44 -0.71 0.75 -2.14
C LEU A 44 -0.67 1.14 -3.62
N HIS A 45 -1.33 0.38 -4.50
CA HIS A 45 -1.43 0.67 -5.92
C HIS A 45 -2.12 2.01 -6.19
N LYS A 46 -3.19 2.30 -5.45
CA LYS A 46 -3.90 3.58 -5.54
C LYS A 46 -3.09 4.72 -4.96
N ILE A 47 -2.47 4.53 -3.78
CA ILE A 47 -1.58 5.53 -3.17
C ILE A 47 -0.42 5.87 -4.12
N LYS A 48 0.21 4.85 -4.72
CA LYS A 48 1.25 4.98 -5.75
C LYS A 48 0.81 5.89 -6.91
N GLY A 49 -0.43 5.75 -7.37
CA GLY A 49 -0.97 6.55 -8.47
C GLY A 49 -1.35 7.97 -8.06
N LEU A 50 -2.02 8.13 -6.92
CA LEU A 50 -2.61 9.39 -6.49
C LEU A 50 -1.61 10.34 -5.82
N ALA A 51 -0.63 9.83 -5.07
CA ALA A 51 0.31 10.68 -4.34
C ALA A 51 1.16 11.58 -5.27
N PRO A 52 1.73 11.09 -6.39
CA PRO A 52 2.43 11.95 -7.36
C PRO A 52 1.52 13.01 -7.98
N MET A 53 0.23 12.69 -8.22
CA MET A 53 -0.75 13.65 -8.75
C MET A 53 -0.99 14.84 -7.79
N MET A 54 -0.66 14.67 -6.51
CA MET A 54 -0.73 15.68 -5.47
C MET A 54 0.62 16.35 -5.15
N GLY A 55 1.66 16.09 -5.95
CA GLY A 55 3.01 16.61 -5.73
C GLY A 55 3.77 15.88 -4.61
N GLN A 56 3.34 14.67 -4.25
CA GLN A 56 3.97 13.81 -3.24
C GLN A 56 4.70 12.63 -3.88
N ASP A 57 5.60 12.92 -4.81
CA ASP A 57 6.29 11.89 -5.63
C ASP A 57 6.99 10.83 -4.76
N LYS A 58 7.65 11.25 -3.69
CA LYS A 58 8.36 10.34 -2.76
C LYS A 58 7.42 9.35 -2.07
N ILE A 59 6.19 9.76 -1.75
CA ILE A 59 5.19 8.85 -1.16
C ILE A 59 4.76 7.82 -2.22
N GLY A 60 4.58 8.26 -3.46
CA GLY A 60 4.32 7.35 -4.58
C GLY A 60 5.44 6.33 -4.80
N GLU A 61 6.70 6.74 -4.66
CA GLU A 61 7.87 5.86 -4.75
C GLU A 61 7.91 4.81 -3.63
N VAL A 62 7.64 5.21 -2.37
CA VAL A 62 7.57 4.27 -1.24
C VAL A 62 6.44 3.26 -1.46
N ALA A 63 5.25 3.72 -1.86
CA ALA A 63 4.11 2.85 -2.15
C ALA A 63 4.43 1.85 -3.27
N LYS A 64 5.17 2.29 -4.31
CA LYS A 64 5.64 1.42 -5.40
C LYS A 64 6.61 0.34 -4.91
N MET A 65 7.48 0.62 -3.94
CA MET A 65 8.41 -0.38 -3.41
C MET A 65 7.64 -1.50 -2.70
N SER A 66 6.70 -1.15 -1.83
CA SER A 66 5.86 -2.12 -1.12
C SER A 66 4.95 -2.90 -2.07
N ASP A 67 4.39 -2.24 -3.09
CA ASP A 67 3.63 -2.85 -4.19
C ASP A 67 4.43 -3.98 -4.89
N VAL A 68 5.69 -3.71 -5.28
CA VAL A 68 6.57 -4.72 -5.91
C VAL A 68 6.84 -5.92 -5.00
N ILE A 69 7.04 -5.70 -3.70
CA ILE A 69 7.26 -6.79 -2.73
C ILE A 69 5.99 -7.65 -2.61
N LEU A 70 4.81 -7.04 -2.58
CA LEU A 70 3.55 -7.77 -2.48
C LEU A 70 3.22 -8.55 -3.74
N LEU A 71 3.51 -8.01 -4.93
CA LEU A 71 3.43 -8.75 -6.19
C LEU A 71 4.30 -10.01 -6.13
N TYR A 72 5.55 -9.89 -5.66
CA TYR A 72 6.43 -11.05 -5.49
C TYR A 72 5.84 -12.10 -4.53
N ILE A 73 5.30 -11.67 -3.39
CA ILE A 73 4.65 -12.55 -2.40
C ILE A 73 3.43 -13.27 -3.00
N MET A 74 2.62 -12.57 -3.81
CA MET A 74 1.48 -13.17 -4.48
C MET A 74 1.89 -14.27 -5.48
N ASP A 75 2.97 -14.04 -6.22
CA ASP A 75 3.43 -14.98 -7.26
C ASP A 75 4.24 -16.16 -6.71
N ASN A 76 4.97 -15.95 -5.60
CA ASN A 76 5.95 -16.92 -5.09
C ASN A 76 5.58 -17.54 -3.74
N GLY A 77 4.48 -17.11 -3.12
CA GLY A 77 4.06 -17.60 -1.81
C GLY A 77 4.64 -16.83 -0.64
N ILE A 78 4.63 -17.46 0.53
CA ILE A 78 5.06 -16.84 1.79
C ILE A 78 6.56 -16.51 1.71
N LEU A 79 6.88 -15.21 1.82
CA LEU A 79 8.26 -14.72 1.95
C LEU A 79 8.60 -14.58 3.43
N SER A 80 9.66 -15.28 3.87
CA SER A 80 10.10 -15.23 5.27
C SER A 80 10.57 -13.82 5.67
N GLY A 81 10.08 -13.33 6.81
CA GLY A 81 10.35 -11.99 7.32
C GLY A 81 9.55 -10.87 6.63
N SER A 82 8.66 -11.20 5.69
CA SER A 82 7.83 -10.22 4.98
C SER A 82 6.91 -9.42 5.90
N CYS A 83 6.43 -10.01 6.99
CA CYS A 83 5.60 -9.29 7.95
C CYS A 83 6.33 -8.09 8.55
N LYS A 84 7.59 -8.28 8.94
CA LYS A 84 8.41 -7.20 9.47
C LYS A 84 8.69 -6.14 8.40
N ILE A 85 9.10 -6.57 7.20
CA ILE A 85 9.43 -5.68 6.10
C ILE A 85 8.24 -4.81 5.72
N ILE A 86 7.06 -5.40 5.55
CA ILE A 86 5.85 -4.68 5.14
C ILE A 86 5.41 -3.69 6.24
N LEU A 87 5.36 -4.12 7.50
CA LEU A 87 4.93 -3.25 8.61
C LEU A 87 5.92 -2.13 8.93
N GLU A 88 7.22 -2.27 8.61
CA GLU A 88 8.20 -1.20 8.78
C GLU A 88 8.26 -0.24 7.57
N SER A 89 7.71 -0.64 6.43
CA SER A 89 7.78 0.10 5.15
C SER A 89 6.59 1.03 4.88
N VAL A 90 5.49 0.85 5.60
CA VAL A 90 4.22 1.57 5.47
C VAL A 90 3.94 2.31 6.76
#